data_AF-A0A9W8X541-F1
#
_entry.id   AF-A0A9W8X541-F1
#
_cell.length_a   1.000
_cell.length_b   1.000
_cell.length_c   1.000
_cell.angle_alpha   90.00
_cell.angle_beta   90.00
_cell.angle_gamma   90.00
#
_symmetry.space_group_name_H-M   'P 1'
#
loop_
_entity.id
_entity.type
_entity.pdbx_description
1 polymer ?
#
loop_
_entity_poly.entity_id
_entity_poly.type
_entity_poly.pdbx_seq_one_letter_code
_entity_poly.pdbx_strand_id
1 'polypeptide(L)'
;MAVEESSWLSSGSKYELIKQVEDFSPELREMCSLAEDVKLWSLASRDPPTVFHRGKLCLIGDAAHPTLPHTEPEQIEQKLRMYNEIRYKQAVTILFMSRVGDEQREKVMGDLHQYLPEADMPENMWLFAWDSYPVREAEKALSQSCL
;
A
#
# COMPACT_ATOMS: atom_id res chain seq x y z
N MET A 1 -9.53 -20.01 -25.73
CA MET A 1 -9.62 -18.60 -26.13
C MET A 1 -8.24 -18.01 -25.96
N ALA A 2 -7.64 -17.48 -27.03
CA ALA A 2 -6.33 -16.85 -26.93
C ALA A 2 -6.43 -15.64 -25.99
N VAL A 3 -5.58 -15.57 -24.98
CA VAL A 3 -5.37 -14.34 -24.23
C VAL A 3 -4.61 -13.44 -25.18
N GLU A 4 -5.26 -12.39 -25.68
CA GLU A 4 -4.58 -11.34 -26.44
C GLU A 4 -3.37 -10.84 -25.64
N GLU A 5 -2.27 -10.53 -26.34
CA GLU A 5 -1.09 -9.92 -25.75
C GLU A 5 -1.49 -8.78 -24.81
N SER A 6 -0.92 -8.80 -23.62
CA SER A 6 -1.27 -7.92 -22.51
C SER A 6 -1.35 -6.45 -22.94
N SER A 7 -2.55 -5.87 -22.92
CA SER A 7 -2.88 -4.46 -23.25
C SER A 7 -1.99 -3.41 -22.55
N TRP A 8 -1.30 -3.80 -21.48
CA TRP A 8 -0.35 -3.01 -20.70
C TRP A 8 0.84 -2.44 -21.51
N LEU A 9 1.19 -3.02 -22.66
CA LEU A 9 2.27 -2.51 -23.52
C LEU A 9 1.75 -1.81 -24.78
N SER A 10 0.43 -1.67 -24.92
CA SER A 10 -0.15 -1.06 -26.11
C SER A 10 0.21 0.44 -26.19
N SER A 11 0.80 0.83 -27.31
CA SER A 11 1.02 2.24 -27.62
C SER A 11 -0.33 2.92 -27.78
N GLY A 12 -0.59 3.93 -26.95
CA GLY A 12 -1.74 4.81 -27.12
C GLY A 12 -1.47 5.84 -28.23
N SER A 13 -2.54 6.36 -28.82
CA SER A 13 -2.42 7.37 -29.86
C SER A 13 -2.40 8.78 -29.26
N LYS A 14 -1.32 9.53 -29.49
CA LYS A 14 -1.28 10.96 -29.15
C LYS A 14 -2.40 11.75 -29.84
N TYR A 15 -2.78 11.35 -31.06
CA TYR A 15 -3.92 11.95 -31.75
C TYR A 15 -5.23 11.72 -30.99
N GLU A 16 -5.47 10.50 -30.50
CA GLU A 16 -6.66 10.21 -29.69
C GLU A 16 -6.63 10.95 -28.36
N LEU A 17 -5.47 11.03 -27.70
CA LEU A 17 -5.30 11.83 -26.48
C LEU A 17 -5.70 13.28 -26.71
N ILE A 18 -5.17 13.93 -27.75
CA ILE A 18 -5.48 15.33 -28.09
C ILE A 18 -6.96 15.52 -28.43
N LYS A 19 -7.55 14.57 -29.16
CA LYS A 19 -8.98 14.58 -29.47
C LYS A 19 -9.85 14.50 -28.21
N GLN A 20 -9.47 13.69 -27.22
CA GLN A 20 -10.23 13.58 -25.96
C GLN A 20 -10.18 14.84 -25.11
N VAL A 21 -9.12 15.64 -25.23
CA VAL A 21 -8.94 16.88 -24.46
C VAL A 21 -9.25 18.15 -25.26
N GLU A 22 -9.91 18.04 -26.42
CA GLU A 22 -10.08 19.17 -27.36
C GLU A 22 -10.85 20.35 -26.76
N ASP A 23 -11.81 20.06 -25.89
CA ASP A 23 -12.67 21.02 -25.19
C ASP A 23 -12.09 21.55 -23.86
N PHE A 24 -10.88 21.10 -23.49
CA PHE A 24 -10.23 21.51 -22.24
C PHE A 24 -9.42 22.80 -22.42
N SER A 25 -8.92 23.36 -21.31
CA SER A 25 -8.18 24.63 -21.34
C SER A 25 -6.96 24.55 -22.28
N PRO A 26 -6.54 25.66 -22.91
CA PRO A 26 -5.37 25.70 -23.78
C PRO A 26 -4.10 25.13 -23.12
N GLU A 27 -3.92 25.38 -21.82
CA GLU A 27 -2.76 24.92 -21.04
C GLU A 27 -2.72 23.39 -20.95
N LEU A 28 -3.88 22.74 -20.71
CA LEU A 28 -3.94 21.28 -20.62
C LEU A 28 -3.70 20.63 -21.99
N ARG A 29 -4.19 21.24 -23.07
CA ARG A 29 -3.91 20.78 -24.43
C ARG A 29 -2.43 20.91 -24.80
N GLU A 30 -1.79 22.02 -24.42
CA GLU A 30 -0.34 22.21 -24.58
C GLU A 30 0.43 21.13 -23.82
N MET A 31 0.09 20.87 -22.56
CA MET A 31 0.69 19.80 -21.77
C MET A 31 0.56 18.42 -22.45
N CYS A 32 -0.64 18.05 -22.91
CA CYS A 32 -0.85 16.80 -23.64
C CYS A 32 -0.07 16.74 -24.96
N SER A 33 0.15 17.89 -25.61
CA SER A 33 0.93 17.96 -26.86
C SER A 33 2.42 17.70 -26.67
N LEU A 34 2.94 17.77 -25.44
CA LEU A 34 4.33 17.46 -25.11
C LEU A 34 4.57 15.96 -24.86
N ALA A 35 3.52 15.15 -24.78
CA ALA A 35 3.66 13.71 -24.54
C ALA A 35 4.33 12.98 -25.72
N GLU A 36 5.28 12.09 -25.42
CA GLU A 36 6.05 11.32 -26.44
C GLU A 36 5.66 9.84 -26.46
N ASP A 37 5.72 9.15 -25.30
CA ASP A 37 5.38 7.73 -25.18
C ASP A 37 3.99 7.53 -24.54
N VAL A 38 2.95 7.86 -25.30
CA VAL A 38 1.56 7.69 -24.83
C VAL A 38 1.24 6.19 -24.75
N LYS A 39 0.76 5.74 -23.59
CA LYS A 39 0.28 4.37 -23.36
C LYS A 39 -1.21 4.38 -23.05
N LEU A 40 -1.93 3.38 -23.56
CA LEU A 40 -3.35 3.20 -23.27
C LEU A 40 -3.53 2.03 -22.30
N TRP A 41 -3.83 2.35 -21.05
CA TRP A 41 -4.00 1.36 -19.98
C TRP A 41 -5.48 1.07 -19.77
N SER A 42 -5.91 -0.16 -20.05
CA SER A 42 -7.25 -0.61 -19.67
C SER A 42 -7.27 -0.93 -18.17
N LEU A 43 -8.06 -0.18 -17.40
CA LEU A 43 -8.33 -0.49 -16.01
C LEU A 43 -9.30 -1.67 -15.92
N ALA A 44 -8.79 -2.84 -15.55
CA ALA A 44 -9.58 -4.05 -15.40
C ALA A 44 -9.81 -4.38 -13.92
N SER A 45 -11.06 -4.71 -13.57
CA SER A 45 -11.43 -5.30 -12.28
C SER A 45 -11.97 -6.72 -12.50
N ARG A 46 -11.96 -7.55 -11.45
CA ARG A 46 -12.58 -8.87 -11.44
C ARG A 46 -13.22 -9.14 -10.08
N ASP A 47 -14.18 -10.05 -10.03
CA ASP A 47 -14.70 -10.56 -8.77
C ASP A 47 -13.60 -11.29 -7.97
N PRO A 48 -13.51 -11.09 -6.64
CA PRO A 48 -12.50 -11.74 -5.83
C PRO A 48 -12.73 -13.26 -5.80
N PRO A 49 -11.68 -14.09 -6.01
CA PRO A 49 -11.77 -15.52 -5.76
C PRO A 49 -12.22 -15.81 -4.33
N THR A 50 -13.12 -16.77 -4.15
CA THR A 50 -13.63 -17.15 -2.82
C THR A 50 -12.60 -17.87 -1.95
N VAL A 51 -11.50 -18.38 -2.55
CA VAL A 51 -10.40 -19.07 -1.86
C VAL A 51 -9.07 -18.73 -2.55
N PHE A 52 -8.04 -18.38 -1.76
CA PHE A 52 -6.70 -18.02 -2.27
C PHE A 52 -5.65 -19.14 -2.15
N HIS A 53 -6.01 -20.37 -1.79
CA HIS A 53 -5.05 -21.47 -1.67
C HIS A 53 -5.61 -22.81 -2.17
N ARG A 54 -4.70 -23.71 -2.59
CA ARG A 54 -5.02 -25.11 -2.91
C ARG A 54 -3.79 -25.99 -2.69
N GLY A 55 -3.88 -26.97 -1.79
CA GLY A 55 -2.75 -27.84 -1.44
C GLY A 55 -1.59 -27.03 -0.84
N LYS A 56 -0.41 -27.09 -1.48
CA LYS A 56 0.80 -26.35 -1.08
C LYS A 56 1.01 -25.04 -1.87
N LEU A 57 -0.02 -24.54 -2.56
CA LEU A 57 0.02 -23.31 -3.35
C LEU A 57 -0.91 -22.26 -2.75
N CYS A 58 -0.45 -21.01 -2.66
CA CYS A 58 -1.25 -19.85 -2.31
C CYS A 58 -1.09 -18.73 -3.35
N LEU A 59 -2.15 -17.93 -3.51
CA LEU A 59 -2.17 -16.69 -4.28
C LEU A 59 -1.98 -15.51 -3.32
N ILE A 60 -1.19 -14.53 -3.74
CA ILE A 60 -0.92 -13.30 -2.99
C ILE A 60 -0.85 -12.10 -3.95
N GLY A 61 -1.02 -10.89 -3.43
CA GLY A 61 -0.92 -9.65 -4.21
C GLY A 61 -1.92 -9.61 -5.37
N ASP A 62 -1.51 -9.05 -6.50
CA ASP A 62 -2.38 -8.91 -7.69
C ASP A 62 -2.83 -10.24 -8.30
N ALA A 63 -2.14 -11.35 -8.00
CA ALA A 63 -2.58 -12.68 -8.41
C ALA A 63 -3.85 -13.11 -7.65
N ALA A 64 -4.04 -12.63 -6.42
CA ALA A 64 -5.20 -12.91 -5.57
C ALA A 64 -6.27 -11.80 -5.65
N HIS A 65 -5.85 -10.54 -5.56
CA HIS A 65 -6.74 -9.40 -5.34
C HIS A 65 -6.20 -8.11 -6.03
N PRO A 66 -6.21 -8.05 -7.37
CA PRO A 66 -5.77 -6.85 -8.07
C PRO A 66 -6.71 -5.68 -7.73
N THR A 67 -6.14 -4.52 -7.39
CA THR A 67 -6.89 -3.32 -7.01
C THR A 67 -6.76 -2.23 -8.07
N LEU A 68 -7.81 -1.42 -8.22
CA LEU A 68 -7.76 -0.25 -9.11
C LEU A 68 -6.95 0.88 -8.44
N PRO A 69 -6.12 1.63 -9.20
CA PRO A 69 -5.24 2.66 -8.65
C PRO A 69 -5.98 3.98 -8.40
N HIS A 70 -7.19 3.95 -7.81
CA HIS A 70 -7.98 5.16 -7.49
C HIS A 70 -7.47 5.90 -6.24
N THR A 71 -6.15 5.98 -6.04
CA THR A 71 -5.61 6.82 -4.96
C THR A 71 -5.43 8.23 -5.49
N GLU A 72 -6.27 9.14 -5.00
CA GLU A 72 -6.11 10.57 -5.27
C GLU A 72 -4.80 11.08 -4.65
N PRO A 73 -3.97 11.85 -5.37
CA PRO A 73 -2.71 12.38 -4.86
C PRO A 73 -2.84 13.13 -3.53
N GLU A 74 -3.96 13.84 -3.33
CA GLU A 74 -4.28 14.60 -2.12
C GLU A 74 -4.40 13.69 -0.88
N GLN A 75 -4.72 12.41 -1.06
CA GLN A 75 -4.85 11.45 0.02
C GLN A 75 -3.52 10.80 0.42
N ILE A 76 -2.45 10.96 -0.37
CA ILE A 76 -1.17 10.26 -0.15
C ILE A 76 -0.58 10.64 1.19
N GLU A 77 -0.51 11.93 1.51
CA GLU A 77 0.06 12.41 2.76
C GLU A 77 -0.69 11.86 3.98
N GLN A 78 -2.03 11.89 3.93
CA GLN A 78 -2.87 11.34 4.99
C GLN A 78 -2.65 9.84 5.16
N LYS A 79 -2.63 9.06 4.06
CA LYS A 79 -2.40 7.61 4.11
C LYS A 79 -1.01 7.26 4.64
N LEU A 80 0.01 8.06 4.33
CA LEU A 80 1.37 7.89 4.86
C LEU A 80 1.44 8.18 6.37
N ARG A 81 0.74 9.23 6.85
CA ARG A 81 0.62 9.52 8.28
C ARG A 81 -0.05 8.37 9.02
N MET A 82 -1.18 7.88 8.50
CA MET A 82 -1.89 6.74 9.08
C MET A 82 -1.02 5.48 9.12
N TYR A 83 -0.28 5.18 8.04
CA TYR A 83 0.67 4.06 8.03
C TYR A 83 1.69 4.20 9.17
N ASN A 84 2.27 5.40 9.34
CA ASN A 84 3.24 5.65 10.40
C ASN A 84 2.61 5.45 11.78
N GLU A 85 1.43 6.01 12.05
CA GLU A 85 0.71 5.86 13.32
C GLU A 85 0.41 4.39 13.66
N ILE A 86 -0.01 3.60 12.67
CA ILE A 86 -0.39 2.20 12.86
C ILE A 86 0.83 1.28 13.00
N ARG A 87 1.91 1.55 12.26
CA ARG A 87 3.04 0.61 12.13
C ARG A 87 4.25 0.98 12.96
N TYR A 88 4.52 2.25 13.19
CA TYR A 88 5.81 2.70 13.72
C TYR A 88 6.09 2.10 15.09
N LYS A 89 5.16 2.23 16.05
CA LYS A 89 5.33 1.70 17.40
C LYS A 89 5.70 0.22 17.39
N GLN A 90 4.89 -0.58 16.70
CA GLN A 90 5.08 -2.03 16.67
C GLN A 90 6.34 -2.46 15.92
N ALA A 91 6.63 -1.86 14.76
CA ALA A 91 7.80 -2.20 13.97
C ALA A 91 9.11 -1.89 14.70
N VAL A 92 9.19 -0.71 15.33
CA VAL A 92 10.37 -0.30 16.08
C VAL A 92 10.55 -1.14 17.34
N THR A 93 9.48 -1.45 18.08
CA THR A 93 9.57 -2.37 19.23
C THR A 93 10.11 -3.74 18.79
N ILE A 94 9.56 -4.35 17.74
CA ILE A 94 10.04 -5.66 17.24
C ILE A 94 11.52 -5.58 16.82
N LEU A 95 11.91 -4.52 16.13
CA LEU A 95 13.29 -4.30 15.67
C LEU A 95 14.29 -4.28 16.84
N PHE A 96 13.98 -3.58 17.93
CA PHE A 96 14.87 -3.54 19.09
C PHE A 96 14.88 -4.87 19.84
N MET A 97 13.71 -5.48 20.03
CA MET A 97 13.57 -6.76 20.74
C MET A 97 14.25 -7.92 20.02
N SER A 98 14.46 -7.82 18.70
CA SER A 98 15.18 -8.84 17.91
C SER A 98 16.70 -8.71 17.97
N ARG A 99 17.26 -7.62 18.55
CA ARG A 99 18.73 -7.42 18.64
C ARG A 99 19.39 -8.28 19.71
N VAL A 100 18.61 -8.74 20.69
CA VAL A 100 19.10 -9.48 21.86
C VAL A 100 18.19 -10.67 22.14
N GLY A 101 18.73 -11.66 22.85
CA GLY A 101 17.91 -12.77 23.37
C GLY A 101 16.93 -12.30 24.45
N ASP A 102 15.90 -13.10 24.70
CA ASP A 102 14.78 -12.79 25.59
C ASP A 102 15.22 -12.30 26.99
N GLU A 103 16.21 -12.95 27.59
CA GLU A 103 16.75 -12.62 28.93
C GLU A 103 17.46 -11.26 29.00
N GLN A 104 17.75 -10.64 27.85
CA GLN A 104 18.59 -9.43 27.76
C GLN A 104 17.85 -8.23 27.18
N ARG A 105 16.52 -8.32 26.97
CA ARG A 105 15.72 -7.25 26.35
C ARG A 105 15.75 -5.93 27.13
N GLU A 106 15.94 -5.96 28.44
CA GLU A 106 16.10 -4.73 29.23
C GLU A 106 17.25 -3.85 28.73
N LYS A 107 18.32 -4.45 28.18
CA LYS A 107 19.49 -3.72 27.68
C LYS A 107 19.18 -2.82 26.47
N VAL A 108 18.13 -3.14 25.71
CA VAL A 108 17.75 -2.38 24.51
C VAL A 108 16.61 -1.39 24.76
N MET A 109 16.01 -1.39 25.95
CA MET A 109 14.89 -0.50 26.29
C MET A 109 15.29 0.98 26.27
N GLY A 110 16.49 1.31 26.77
CA GLY A 110 16.98 2.69 26.76
C GLY A 110 17.09 3.25 25.35
N ASP A 111 17.60 2.47 24.41
CA ASP A 111 17.68 2.87 23.00
C ASP A 111 16.30 2.93 22.36
N LEU A 112 15.40 1.99 22.69
CA LEU A 112 14.00 2.00 22.23
C LEU A 112 13.28 3.29 22.66
N HIS A 113 13.47 3.72 23.91
CA HIS A 113 12.84 4.92 24.47
C HIS A 113 13.29 6.22 23.79
N GLN A 114 14.41 6.23 23.05
CA GLN A 114 14.79 7.38 22.22
C GLN A 114 13.84 7.59 21.05
N TYR A 115 13.20 6.53 20.55
CA TYR A 115 12.26 6.56 19.43
C TYR A 115 10.81 6.47 19.89
N LEU A 116 10.56 5.73 20.97
CA LEU A 116 9.24 5.50 21.56
C LEU A 116 9.30 5.69 23.07
N PRO A 117 9.24 6.94 23.57
CA PRO A 117 9.34 7.22 25.00
C PRO A 117 8.29 6.50 25.86
N GLU A 118 7.13 6.20 25.28
CA GLU A 118 6.00 5.51 25.92
C GLU A 118 5.93 4.01 25.59
N ALA A 119 7.03 3.41 25.12
CA ALA A 119 7.06 1.97 24.86
C ALA A 119 7.29 1.17 26.14
N ASP A 120 6.38 0.24 26.40
CA ASP A 120 6.53 -0.77 27.44
C ASP A 120 7.21 -2.03 26.88
N MET A 121 7.86 -2.80 27.77
CA MET A 121 8.37 -4.12 27.45
C MET A 121 7.19 -5.07 27.17
N PRO A 122 7.11 -5.70 25.99
CA PRO A 122 6.05 -6.66 25.73
C PRO A 122 6.20 -7.88 26.63
N GLU A 123 5.11 -8.26 27.32
CA GLU A 123 5.08 -9.45 28.17
C GLU A 123 5.39 -10.74 27.40
N ASN A 124 4.93 -10.80 26.14
CA ASN A 124 5.17 -11.92 25.25
C ASN A 124 5.48 -11.42 23.84
N MET A 125 6.74 -11.57 23.43
CA MET A 125 7.18 -11.11 22.11
C MET A 125 6.59 -11.91 20.95
N TRP A 126 6.27 -13.19 21.14
CA TRP A 126 5.64 -13.98 20.10
C TRP A 126 4.23 -13.47 19.80
N LEU A 127 3.40 -13.25 20.82
CA LEU A 127 2.09 -12.64 20.67
C LEU A 127 2.18 -11.21 20.14
N PHE A 128 3.09 -10.40 20.69
CA PHE A 128 3.25 -9.01 20.25
C PHE A 128 3.60 -8.87 18.76
N ALA A 129 4.40 -9.79 18.23
CA ALA A 129 4.78 -9.80 16.81
C ALA A 129 3.70 -10.44 15.92
N TRP A 130 3.16 -11.59 16.31
CA TRP A 130 2.33 -12.44 15.45
C TRP A 130 0.82 -12.17 15.59
N ASP A 131 0.35 -11.68 16.73
CA ASP A 131 -1.06 -11.33 16.95
C ASP A 131 -1.37 -9.88 16.48
N SER A 132 -0.46 -9.30 15.71
CA SER A 132 -0.67 -7.98 15.11
C SER A 132 -1.67 -8.06 13.96
N TYR A 133 -2.71 -7.20 13.99
CA TYR A 133 -3.70 -7.08 12.92
C TYR A 133 -3.73 -5.67 12.32
N PRO A 134 -2.71 -5.28 11.52
CA PRO A 134 -2.61 -3.92 10.99
C PRO A 134 -3.80 -3.48 10.15
N VAL A 135 -4.46 -4.41 9.45
CA VAL A 135 -5.66 -4.12 8.65
C VAL A 135 -6.80 -3.64 9.54
N ARG A 136 -7.05 -4.33 10.66
CA ARG A 136 -8.10 -3.96 11.61
C ARG A 136 -7.82 -2.61 12.27
N GLU A 137 -6.57 -2.33 12.58
CA GLU A 137 -6.14 -1.04 13.13
C GLU A 137 -6.32 0.08 12.10
N ALA A 138 -6.03 -0.18 10.82
CA ALA A 138 -6.30 0.76 9.73
C ALA A 138 -7.79 1.01 9.52
N GLU A 139 -8.62 -0.03 9.54
CA GLU A 139 -10.09 0.08 9.46
C GLU A 139 -10.65 0.96 10.59
N LYS A 140 -10.19 0.74 11.83
CA LYS A 140 -10.56 1.58 12.98
C LYS A 140 -10.13 3.03 12.77
N ALA A 141 -8.88 3.28 12.40
CA ALA A 141 -8.35 4.64 12.19
C ALA A 141 -9.12 5.40 11.08
N LEU A 142 -9.46 4.71 9.99
CA LEU A 142 -10.30 5.26 8.91
C LEU A 142 -11.71 5.57 9.40
N SER A 143 -12.32 4.69 10.20
CA SER A 143 -13.66 4.90 10.74
C SER A 143 -13.75 6.08 11.72
N GLN A 144 -12.66 6.42 12.40
CA GLN A 144 -12.58 7.51 13.38
C GLN A 144 -12.24 8.87 12.73
N SER A 145 -11.70 8.86 11.51
CA SER A 145 -11.29 10.06 10.77
C SER A 145 -12.42 10.66 9.89
N CYS A 146 -13.58 10.00 9.82
CA CYS A 146 -14.80 10.51 9.17
C CYS A 146 -15.75 11.15 10.20
N LEU A 147 -15.35 12.26 10.81
CA LEU A 147 -16.17 13.28 11.50
C LEU A 147 -15.54 14.65 11.25
#